data_AF-A0A7X7YEJ8-F1
#
_entry.id   AF-A0A7X7YEJ8-F1
#
_cell.length_a   1.000
_cell.length_b   1.000
_cell.length_c   1.000
_cell.angle_alpha   90.00
_cell.angle_beta   90.00
_cell.angle_gamma   90.00
#
_symmetry.space_group_name_H-M   'P 1'
#
loop_
_entity.id
_entity.type
_entity.pdbx_description
1 polymer ?
#
loop_
_entity_poly.entity_id
_entity_poly.type
_entity_poly.pdbx_seq_one_letter_code
_entity_poly.pdbx_strand_id
1 'polypeptide(L)'
;MSEENLGFWDYVKAAFWHKPRVGFLGPLPVNVMALFACMVASIATQNAGFLFLGGAAEIGYLTFLSSNPSFQKLVQGLRLLAKQEGWQQKVQASLVRLRPDSMERYRRLYDQCRLILGISDRVAPDDLFSIRDLRAGGLNQLLWLFLRLLTSYELIVANLSSVKRTELESEVERLKERLAVAEPESALARSLQGILDIQSKRLENLSRAQSSLEVIDAELERIEQQVQLIREEAAVTTSPDALSSRLDAVTATLSETSRWMDQHAEFFGSIIGEDDVMGGAVLTGLPEPPSTPKPPPPPRQKQRQ
;
A
#
# COMPACT_ATOMS: atom_id res chain seq x y z
N MET A 1 -14.37 6.92 9.89
CA MET A 1 -13.86 8.20 9.38
C MET A 1 -12.96 8.81 10.45
N SER A 2 -11.70 8.40 10.50
CA SER A 2 -10.69 9.09 11.29
C SER A 2 -10.24 10.28 10.45
N GLU A 3 -10.84 11.44 10.67
CA GLU A 3 -10.37 12.70 10.10
C GLU A 3 -8.92 12.88 10.57
N GLU A 4 -7.95 12.78 9.66
CA GLU A 4 -6.72 13.55 9.80
C GLU A 4 -7.18 14.98 10.06
N ASN A 5 -6.98 15.47 11.29
CA ASN A 5 -7.34 16.83 11.67
C ASN A 5 -6.44 17.78 10.87
N LEU A 6 -6.83 18.07 9.63
CA LEU A 6 -6.18 19.02 8.76
C LEU A 6 -6.21 20.37 9.46
N GLY A 7 -5.02 20.86 9.80
CA GLY A 7 -4.90 22.15 10.46
C GLY A 7 -5.32 23.26 9.51
N PHE A 8 -5.76 24.39 10.06
CA PHE A 8 -6.04 25.59 9.26
C PHE A 8 -4.86 25.96 8.32
N TRP A 9 -3.63 25.76 8.79
CA TRP A 9 -2.39 25.96 8.02
C TRP A 9 -2.26 25.09 6.76
N ASP A 10 -2.87 23.90 6.73
CA ASP A 10 -2.89 23.05 5.54
C ASP A 10 -3.71 23.68 4.40
N TYR A 11 -4.86 24.27 4.76
CA TYR A 11 -5.71 24.98 3.83
C TYR A 11 -5.09 26.30 3.38
N VAL A 12 -4.38 27.02 4.26
CA VAL A 12 -3.63 28.24 3.90
C VAL A 12 -2.53 27.93 2.90
N LYS A 13 -1.74 26.86 3.13
CA LYS A 13 -0.71 26.41 2.18
C LYS A 13 -1.32 26.00 0.84
N ALA A 14 -2.43 25.25 0.87
CA ALA A 14 -3.14 24.86 -0.35
C ALA A 14 -3.71 26.07 -1.11
N ALA A 15 -4.23 27.08 -0.39
CA ALA A 15 -4.72 28.33 -0.95
C ALA A 15 -3.60 29.14 -1.61
N PHE A 16 -2.43 29.21 -0.98
CA PHE A 16 -1.28 29.93 -1.52
C PHE A 16 -0.75 29.34 -2.83
N TRP A 17 -0.77 28.01 -2.97
CA TRP A 17 -0.36 27.32 -4.19
C TRP A 17 -1.51 27.03 -5.15
N HIS A 18 -2.70 27.56 -4.87
CA HIS A 18 -3.86 27.36 -5.73
C HIS A 18 -3.65 28.09 -7.06
N LYS A 19 -3.81 27.37 -8.18
CA LYS A 19 -3.66 27.91 -9.54
C LYS A 19 -5.03 28.00 -10.20
N PRO A 20 -5.81 29.07 -9.96
CA PRO A 20 -7.07 29.25 -10.65
C PRO A 20 -6.83 29.34 -12.17
N ARG A 21 -7.70 28.70 -12.94
CA ARG A 21 -7.66 28.80 -14.41
C ARG A 21 -8.24 30.15 -14.82
N VAL A 22 -7.40 31.04 -15.31
CA VAL A 22 -7.80 32.30 -15.94
C VAL A 22 -7.91 32.10 -17.45
N GLY A 23 -9.03 32.50 -18.05
CA GLY A 23 -9.43 32.10 -19.40
C GLY A 23 -8.37 32.28 -20.50
N PHE A 24 -7.63 33.39 -20.48
CA PHE A 24 -6.63 33.71 -21.51
C PHE A 24 -5.21 33.24 -21.19
N LEU A 25 -4.87 32.96 -19.93
CA LEU A 25 -3.48 32.71 -19.48
C LEU A 25 -3.24 31.31 -18.87
N GLY A 26 -4.25 30.45 -18.75
CA GLY A 26 -4.10 29.11 -18.18
C GLY A 26 -4.00 29.12 -16.64
N PRO A 27 -3.46 28.05 -16.02
CA PRO A 27 -3.34 27.95 -14.55
C PRO A 27 -2.15 28.76 -14.03
N LEU A 28 -2.41 29.95 -13.50
CA LEU A 28 -1.39 30.83 -12.93
C LEU A 28 -1.61 31.08 -11.43
N PRO A 29 -0.54 31.15 -10.62
CA PRO A 29 -0.62 31.58 -9.22
C PRO A 29 -0.80 33.10 -9.17
N VAL A 30 -2.05 33.56 -9.28
CA VAL A 30 -2.42 34.98 -9.36
C VAL A 30 -1.92 35.76 -8.14
N ASN A 31 -1.92 35.13 -6.97
CA ASN A 31 -1.42 35.70 -5.73
C ASN A 31 0.10 35.98 -5.75
N VAL A 32 0.90 35.04 -6.26
CA VAL A 32 2.35 35.21 -6.43
C VAL A 32 2.65 36.33 -7.41
N MET A 33 1.87 36.43 -8.51
CA MET A 33 2.00 37.51 -9.49
C MET A 33 1.65 38.88 -8.89
N ALA A 34 0.60 38.95 -8.07
CA ALA A 34 0.20 40.18 -7.39
C ALA A 34 1.27 40.65 -6.39
N LEU A 35 1.82 39.73 -5.58
CA LEU A 35 2.93 40.03 -4.68
C LEU A 35 4.18 40.49 -5.43
N PHE A 36 4.52 39.84 -6.55
CA PHE A 36 5.64 40.26 -7.40
C PHE A 36 5.40 41.65 -7.99
N ALA A 37 4.19 41.96 -8.46
CA ALA A 37 3.84 43.29 -8.95
C ALA A 37 3.95 44.36 -7.86
N CYS A 38 3.49 44.08 -6.63
CA CYS A 38 3.66 44.97 -5.48
C CYS A 38 5.13 45.18 -5.11
N MET A 39 5.95 44.13 -5.22
CA MET A 39 7.40 44.21 -4.99
C MET A 39 8.08 45.11 -6.02
N VAL A 40 7.79 44.93 -7.31
CA VAL A 40 8.31 45.78 -8.39
C VAL A 40 7.86 47.23 -8.22
N ALA A 41 6.59 47.45 -7.89
CA ALA A 41 6.04 48.79 -7.64
C ALA A 41 6.75 49.48 -6.46
N SER A 42 6.99 48.75 -5.37
CA SER A 42 7.69 49.29 -4.19
C SER A 42 9.11 49.75 -4.51
N ILE A 43 9.86 48.98 -5.30
CA ILE A 43 11.22 49.34 -5.75
C ILE A 43 11.17 50.55 -6.69
N ALA A 44 10.25 50.55 -7.66
CA ALA A 44 10.12 51.62 -8.64
C ALA A 44 9.75 52.97 -7.99
N THR A 45 8.92 52.96 -6.95
CA THR A 45 8.48 54.18 -6.27
C THR A 45 9.28 54.50 -4.99
N GLN A 46 10.28 53.68 -4.63
CA GLN A 46 11.00 53.74 -3.35
C GLN A 46 10.06 53.84 -2.12
N ASN A 47 8.89 53.22 -2.19
CA ASN A 47 7.86 53.30 -1.16
C ASN A 47 7.52 51.90 -0.64
N ALA A 48 7.85 51.64 0.63
CA ALA A 48 7.57 50.36 1.28
C ALA A 48 6.06 50.08 1.43
N GLY A 49 5.20 51.10 1.31
CA GLY A 49 3.74 50.98 1.45
C GLY A 49 3.12 49.98 0.49
N PHE A 50 3.64 49.82 -0.73
CA PHE A 50 3.14 48.83 -1.69
C PHE A 50 3.39 47.38 -1.23
N LEU A 51 4.48 47.13 -0.48
CA LEU A 51 4.73 45.80 0.10
C LEU A 51 3.75 45.50 1.23
N PHE A 52 3.48 46.47 2.11
CA PHE A 52 2.49 46.30 3.18
C PHE A 52 1.09 46.11 2.63
N LEU A 53 0.71 46.86 1.59
CA LEU A 53 -0.57 46.71 0.91
C LEU A 53 -0.71 45.31 0.29
N GLY A 54 0.29 44.87 -0.46
CA GLY A 54 0.31 43.53 -1.08
C GLY A 54 0.28 42.41 -0.05
N GLY A 55 1.07 42.52 1.02
CA GLY A 55 1.09 41.56 2.12
C GLY A 55 -0.24 41.49 2.87
N ALA A 56 -0.86 42.63 3.18
CA ALA A 56 -2.17 42.66 3.84
C ALA A 56 -3.28 42.08 2.95
N ALA A 57 -3.26 42.41 1.65
CA ALA A 57 -4.20 41.86 0.67
C ALA A 57 -4.06 40.33 0.55
N GLU A 58 -2.83 39.81 0.52
CA GLU A 58 -2.57 38.38 0.48
C GLU A 58 -3.08 37.67 1.74
N ILE A 59 -2.81 38.22 2.93
CA ILE A 59 -3.30 37.65 4.19
C ILE A 59 -4.83 37.59 4.21
N GLY A 60 -5.50 38.66 3.77
CA GLY A 60 -6.95 38.70 3.65
C GLY A 60 -7.49 37.66 2.67
N TYR A 61 -6.88 37.55 1.49
CA TYR A 61 -7.24 36.57 0.46
C TYR A 61 -7.09 35.12 0.97
N LEU A 62 -5.94 34.79 1.56
CA LEU A 62 -5.68 33.45 2.09
C LEU A 62 -6.65 33.08 3.22
N THR A 63 -6.93 34.02 4.13
CA THR A 63 -7.87 33.79 5.24
C THR A 63 -9.29 33.54 4.72
N PHE A 64 -9.72 34.32 3.73
CA PHE A 64 -11.04 34.16 3.11
C PHE A 64 -11.17 32.83 2.37
N LEU A 65 -10.18 32.48 1.54
CA LEU A 65 -10.22 31.25 0.74
C LEU A 65 -10.07 29.98 1.59
N SER A 66 -9.17 29.98 2.57
CA SER A 66 -8.95 28.84 3.48
C SER A 66 -10.13 28.57 4.42
N SER A 67 -10.95 29.59 4.73
CA SER A 67 -12.15 29.46 5.55
C SER A 67 -13.39 29.01 4.77
N ASN A 68 -13.32 28.93 3.44
CA ASN A 68 -14.46 28.53 2.61
C ASN A 68 -14.66 27.00 2.64
N PRO A 69 -15.84 26.49 3.06
CA PRO A 69 -16.08 25.05 3.19
C PRO A 69 -15.98 24.31 1.85
N SER A 70 -16.28 24.96 0.74
CA SER A 70 -16.16 24.35 -0.60
C SER A 70 -14.70 24.16 -1.00
N PHE A 71 -13.84 25.13 -0.65
CA PHE A 71 -12.40 25.03 -0.89
C PHE A 71 -11.77 23.96 0.01
N GLN A 72 -12.16 23.90 1.28
CA GLN A 72 -11.72 22.84 2.20
C GLN A 72 -12.08 21.45 1.67
N LYS A 73 -13.33 21.24 1.24
CA LYS A 73 -13.79 19.97 0.64
C LYS A 73 -13.04 19.63 -0.64
N LEU A 74 -12.73 20.61 -1.48
CA LEU A 74 -11.94 20.41 -2.70
C LEU A 74 -10.52 19.95 -2.35
N VAL A 75 -9.86 20.62 -1.40
CA VAL A 75 -8.50 20.26 -0.96
C VAL A 75 -8.48 18.88 -0.31
N GLN A 76 -9.47 18.56 0.52
CA GLN A 76 -9.66 17.22 1.07
C GLN A 76 -9.81 16.18 -0.04
N GLY A 77 -10.69 16.42 -1.01
CA GLY A 77 -10.89 15.54 -2.16
C GLY A 77 -9.62 15.33 -3.00
N LEU A 78 -8.89 16.39 -3.30
CA LEU A 78 -7.62 16.30 -4.03
C LEU A 78 -6.54 15.53 -3.25
N ARG A 79 -6.43 15.73 -1.94
CA ARG A 79 -5.49 14.97 -1.10
C ARG A 79 -5.87 13.50 -1.02
N LEU A 80 -7.16 13.19 -0.92
CA LEU A 80 -7.65 11.82 -0.95
C LEU A 80 -7.32 11.14 -2.29
N LEU A 81 -7.54 11.82 -3.42
CA LEU A 81 -7.15 11.32 -4.75
C LEU A 81 -5.65 11.11 -4.88
N ALA A 82 -4.82 12.06 -4.42
CA ALA A 82 -3.37 11.92 -4.45
C ALA A 82 -2.87 10.75 -3.59
N LYS A 83 -3.46 10.54 -2.41
CA LYS A 83 -3.20 9.36 -1.56
C LYS A 83 -3.59 8.08 -2.29
N GLN A 84 -4.77 8.06 -2.92
CA GLN A 84 -5.25 6.90 -3.70
C GLN A 84 -4.33 6.57 -4.88
N GLU A 85 -3.89 7.57 -5.65
CA GLU A 85 -2.95 7.38 -6.76
C GLU A 85 -1.59 6.86 -6.28
N GLY A 86 -1.04 7.45 -5.22
CA GLY A 86 0.22 6.99 -4.62
C GLY A 86 0.12 5.54 -4.13
N TRP A 87 -1.00 5.17 -3.51
CA TRP A 87 -1.27 3.80 -3.09
C TRP A 87 -1.38 2.83 -4.27
N GLN A 88 -2.16 3.18 -5.31
CA GLN A 88 -2.30 2.35 -6.50
C GLN A 88 -0.96 2.10 -7.19
N GLN A 89 -0.10 3.12 -7.27
CA GLN A 89 1.25 2.98 -7.81
C GLN A 89 2.11 2.01 -6.99
N LYS A 90 2.05 2.09 -5.65
CA LYS A 90 2.77 1.13 -4.77
C LYS A 90 2.28 -0.30 -5.02
N VAL A 91 0.96 -0.51 -5.05
CA VAL A 91 0.35 -1.83 -5.29
C VAL A 91 0.76 -2.39 -6.65
N GLN A 92 0.68 -1.58 -7.71
CA GLN A 92 1.13 -2.00 -9.05
C GLN A 92 2.62 -2.31 -9.09
N ALA A 93 3.45 -1.50 -8.42
CA ALA A 93 4.89 -1.75 -8.34
C ALA A 93 5.19 -3.08 -7.63
N SER A 94 4.44 -3.42 -6.58
CA SER A 94 4.56 -4.73 -5.92
C SER A 94 4.13 -5.87 -6.83
N LEU A 95 2.98 -5.75 -7.52
CA LEU A 95 2.48 -6.77 -8.44
C LEU A 95 3.42 -7.05 -9.61
N VAL A 96 4.04 -6.01 -10.19
CA VAL A 96 4.99 -6.17 -11.30
C VAL A 96 6.28 -6.85 -10.87
N ARG A 97 6.66 -6.75 -9.60
CA ARG A 97 7.84 -7.42 -9.05
C ARG A 97 7.62 -8.89 -8.73
N LEU A 98 6.36 -9.32 -8.65
CA LEU A 98 6.02 -10.71 -8.33
C LEU A 98 6.55 -11.67 -9.40
N ARG A 99 7.01 -12.84 -8.95
CA ARG A 99 7.34 -13.98 -9.79
C ARG A 99 6.06 -14.49 -10.48
N PRO A 100 6.18 -15.15 -11.66
CA PRO A 100 5.03 -15.61 -12.44
C PRO A 100 4.03 -16.46 -11.64
N ASP A 101 4.53 -17.37 -10.78
CA ASP A 101 3.70 -18.27 -9.99
C ASP A 101 2.86 -17.50 -8.95
N SER A 102 3.48 -16.57 -8.21
CA SER A 102 2.81 -15.69 -7.24
C SER A 102 1.78 -14.78 -7.92
N MET A 103 2.13 -14.26 -9.09
CA MET A 103 1.26 -13.42 -9.91
C MET A 103 0.03 -14.20 -10.38
N GLU A 104 0.20 -15.47 -10.74
CA GLU A 104 -0.92 -16.35 -11.10
C GLU A 104 -1.83 -16.65 -9.90
N ARG A 105 -1.26 -16.98 -8.72
CA ARG A 105 -2.02 -17.15 -7.47
C ARG A 105 -2.87 -15.91 -7.16
N TYR A 106 -2.25 -14.74 -7.21
CA TYR A 106 -2.94 -13.46 -7.02
C TYR A 106 -4.09 -13.26 -8.01
N ARG A 107 -3.84 -13.49 -9.29
CA ARG A 107 -4.86 -13.33 -10.35
C ARG A 107 -6.05 -14.28 -10.15
N ARG A 108 -5.78 -15.55 -9.82
CA ARG A 108 -6.85 -16.53 -9.53
C ARG A 108 -7.72 -16.06 -8.37
N LEU A 109 -7.12 -15.61 -7.27
CA LEU A 109 -7.87 -15.09 -6.12
C LEU A 109 -8.68 -13.85 -6.47
N TYR A 110 -8.08 -12.91 -7.21
CA TYR A 110 -8.74 -11.70 -7.70
C TYR A 110 -9.97 -12.01 -8.57
N ASP A 111 -9.84 -12.94 -9.51
CA ASP A 111 -10.93 -13.36 -10.38
C ASP A 111 -12.07 -14.01 -9.57
N GLN A 112 -11.75 -14.79 -8.55
CA GLN A 112 -12.74 -15.37 -7.63
C GLN A 112 -13.50 -14.29 -6.83
N CYS A 113 -12.79 -13.30 -6.28
CA CYS A 113 -13.40 -12.16 -5.57
C CYS A 113 -14.37 -11.38 -6.48
N ARG A 114 -14.00 -11.16 -7.75
CA ARG A 114 -14.89 -10.50 -8.73
C ARG A 114 -16.15 -11.30 -9.00
N LEU A 115 -16.06 -12.61 -9.11
CA LEU A 115 -17.22 -13.48 -9.31
C LEU A 115 -18.18 -13.41 -8.12
N ILE A 116 -17.68 -13.41 -6.89
CA ILE A 116 -18.48 -13.27 -5.66
C ILE A 116 -19.25 -11.93 -5.66
N LEU A 117 -18.58 -10.83 -6.03
CA LEU A 117 -19.22 -9.51 -6.16
C LEU A 117 -20.28 -9.49 -7.29
N GLY A 118 -19.98 -10.11 -8.43
CA GLY A 118 -20.89 -10.16 -9.58
C GLY A 118 -22.17 -10.98 -9.33
N ILE A 119 -22.11 -12.02 -8.50
CA ILE A 119 -23.30 -12.79 -8.06
C ILE A 119 -24.21 -11.89 -7.21
N SER A 120 -23.60 -11.08 -6.35
CA SER A 120 -24.30 -10.20 -5.42
C SER A 120 -25.03 -9.04 -6.11
N ASP A 121 -24.44 -8.47 -7.16
CA ASP A 121 -25.02 -7.36 -7.93
C ASP A 121 -26.34 -7.74 -8.64
N ARG A 122 -26.58 -9.03 -8.90
CA ARG A 122 -27.81 -9.51 -9.55
C ARG A 122 -29.00 -9.66 -8.60
N VAL A 123 -28.75 -9.67 -7.29
CA VAL A 123 -29.73 -10.10 -6.28
C VAL A 123 -30.39 -8.92 -5.54
N ALA A 124 -29.80 -7.73 -5.56
CA ALA A 124 -30.25 -6.61 -4.70
C ALA A 124 -30.14 -5.22 -5.37
N PRO A 125 -31.21 -4.72 -6.03
CA PRO A 125 -31.17 -3.43 -6.72
C PRO A 125 -31.39 -2.18 -5.84
N ASP A 126 -32.22 -2.22 -4.79
CA ASP A 126 -32.85 -0.98 -4.27
C ASP A 126 -32.54 -0.53 -2.82
N ASP A 127 -32.10 -1.38 -1.87
CA ASP A 127 -31.95 -0.96 -0.45
C ASP A 127 -30.63 -1.38 0.25
N LEU A 128 -29.68 -1.98 -0.47
CA LEU A 128 -28.53 -2.68 0.11
C LEU A 128 -27.15 -2.12 -0.27
N PHE A 129 -27.07 -0.83 -0.64
CA PHE A 129 -25.80 -0.16 -0.95
C PHE A 129 -24.76 -0.36 0.17
N SER A 130 -25.18 -0.21 1.44
CA SER A 130 -24.30 -0.41 2.60
C SER A 130 -23.77 -1.85 2.72
N ILE A 131 -24.59 -2.88 2.46
CA ILE A 131 -24.15 -4.28 2.54
C ILE A 131 -23.23 -4.63 1.37
N ARG A 132 -23.45 -4.04 0.20
CA ARG A 132 -22.54 -4.16 -0.95
C ARG A 132 -21.17 -3.56 -0.63
N ASP A 133 -21.14 -2.34 -0.11
CA ASP A 133 -19.91 -1.62 0.20
C ASP A 133 -19.10 -2.32 1.31
N LEU A 134 -19.77 -2.86 2.34
CA LEU A 134 -19.13 -3.65 3.39
C LEU A 134 -18.46 -4.92 2.84
N ARG A 135 -19.16 -5.67 1.98
CA ARG A 135 -18.62 -6.89 1.37
C ARG A 135 -17.46 -6.59 0.41
N ALA A 136 -17.60 -5.54 -0.40
CA ALA A 136 -16.51 -5.07 -1.26
C ALA A 136 -15.29 -4.68 -0.42
N GLY A 137 -15.49 -3.99 0.71
CA GLY A 137 -14.45 -3.63 1.65
C GLY A 137 -13.69 -4.83 2.21
N GLY A 138 -14.40 -5.87 2.70
CA GLY A 138 -13.75 -7.04 3.29
C GLY A 138 -13.01 -7.92 2.28
N LEU A 139 -13.57 -8.16 1.08
CA LEU A 139 -12.85 -8.87 0.01
C LEU A 139 -11.59 -8.12 -0.44
N ASN A 140 -11.69 -6.80 -0.44
CA ASN A 140 -10.58 -5.96 -0.80
C ASN A 140 -9.47 -5.94 0.29
N GLN A 141 -9.85 -5.94 1.57
CA GLN A 141 -8.91 -6.14 2.68
C GLN A 141 -8.21 -7.50 2.58
N LEU A 142 -8.96 -8.55 2.22
CA LEU A 142 -8.42 -9.90 1.97
C LEU A 142 -7.38 -9.90 0.85
N LEU A 143 -7.71 -9.31 -0.31
CA LEU A 143 -6.76 -9.23 -1.44
C LEU A 143 -5.49 -8.47 -1.08
N TRP A 144 -5.62 -7.41 -0.27
CA TRP A 144 -4.47 -6.67 0.20
C TRP A 144 -3.58 -7.51 1.13
N LEU A 145 -4.19 -8.19 2.11
CA LEU A 145 -3.44 -9.06 3.01
C LEU A 145 -2.73 -10.18 2.24
N PHE A 146 -3.44 -10.76 1.26
CA PHE A 146 -2.88 -11.79 0.39
C PHE A 146 -1.69 -11.27 -0.43
N LEU A 147 -1.79 -10.06 -1.01
CA LEU A 147 -0.67 -9.43 -1.70
C LEU A 147 0.53 -9.20 -0.77
N ARG A 148 0.27 -8.76 0.47
CA ARG A 148 1.30 -8.57 1.49
C ARG A 148 1.99 -9.90 1.82
N LEU A 149 1.22 -10.97 2.03
CA LEU A 149 1.75 -12.33 2.24
C LEU A 149 2.60 -12.81 1.06
N LEU A 150 2.15 -12.61 -0.19
CA LEU A 150 2.92 -12.96 -1.39
C LEU A 150 4.23 -12.18 -1.48
N THR A 151 4.19 -10.88 -1.18
CA THR A 151 5.40 -10.05 -1.19
C THR A 151 6.41 -10.51 -0.13
N SER A 152 5.93 -10.83 1.08
CA SER A 152 6.75 -11.40 2.15
C SER A 152 7.32 -12.77 1.77
N TYR A 153 6.49 -13.65 1.18
CA TYR A 153 6.90 -14.95 0.67
C TYR A 153 8.09 -14.82 -0.28
N GLU A 154 8.00 -13.93 -1.27
CA GLU A 154 9.08 -13.74 -2.24
C GLU A 154 10.36 -13.18 -1.64
N LEU A 155 10.24 -12.24 -0.70
CA LEU A 155 11.41 -11.69 -0.02
C LEU A 155 12.13 -12.77 0.78
N ILE A 156 11.39 -13.60 1.50
CA ILE A 156 11.96 -14.70 2.30
C ILE A 156 12.60 -15.73 1.39
N VAL A 157 11.93 -16.13 0.30
CA VAL A 157 12.51 -17.06 -0.70
C VAL A 157 13.79 -16.49 -1.29
N ALA A 158 13.80 -15.21 -1.67
CA ALA A 158 14.99 -14.54 -2.20
C ALA A 158 16.13 -14.56 -1.16
N ASN A 159 15.84 -14.23 0.10
CA ASN A 159 16.81 -14.26 1.20
C ASN A 159 17.37 -15.66 1.41
N LEU A 160 16.51 -16.67 1.57
CA LEU A 160 16.90 -18.07 1.78
C LEU A 160 17.71 -18.63 0.60
N SER A 161 17.38 -18.24 -0.64
CA SER A 161 18.12 -18.69 -1.82
C SER A 161 19.53 -18.09 -1.92
N SER A 162 19.74 -16.91 -1.33
CA SER A 162 21.03 -16.20 -1.35
C SER A 162 22.05 -16.73 -0.33
N VAL A 163 21.58 -17.48 0.69
CA VAL A 163 22.42 -17.95 1.78
C VAL A 163 22.52 -19.47 1.78
N LYS A 164 23.75 -20.00 1.71
CA LYS A 164 24.00 -21.44 1.83
C LYS A 164 24.05 -21.85 3.30
N ARG A 165 22.92 -22.33 3.82
CA ARG A 165 22.78 -22.80 5.20
C ARG A 165 23.87 -23.79 5.62
N THR A 166 24.22 -24.74 4.75
CA THR A 166 25.25 -25.76 5.02
C THR A 166 26.65 -25.18 5.19
N GLU A 167 27.00 -24.14 4.43
CA GLU A 167 28.30 -23.47 4.56
C GLU A 167 28.36 -22.73 5.91
N LEU A 168 27.28 -22.05 6.29
CA LEU A 168 27.17 -21.34 7.56
C LEU A 168 27.23 -22.30 8.77
N GLU A 169 26.53 -23.43 8.70
CA GLU A 169 26.60 -24.50 9.71
C GLU A 169 28.03 -25.02 9.88
N SER A 170 28.73 -25.28 8.77
CA SER A 170 30.12 -25.74 8.80
C SER A 170 31.09 -24.70 9.36
N GLU A 171 30.84 -23.41 9.09
CA GLU A 171 31.66 -22.31 9.59
C GLU A 171 31.48 -22.12 11.10
N VAL A 172 30.24 -22.22 11.59
CA VAL A 172 29.93 -22.22 13.03
C VAL A 172 30.67 -23.36 13.74
N GLU A 173 30.66 -24.57 13.18
CA GLU A 173 31.33 -25.71 13.81
C GLU A 173 32.86 -25.54 13.84
N ARG A 174 33.46 -25.08 12.73
CA ARG A 174 34.89 -24.73 12.69
C ARG A 174 35.27 -23.65 13.69
N LEU A 175 34.40 -22.65 13.90
CA LEU A 175 34.64 -21.59 14.89
C LEU A 175 34.62 -22.14 16.32
N LYS A 176 33.71 -23.07 16.64
CA LYS A 176 33.68 -23.75 17.94
C LYS A 176 34.95 -24.56 18.18
N GLU A 177 35.39 -25.35 17.19
CA GLU A 177 36.62 -26.13 17.29
C GLU A 177 37.84 -25.23 17.53
N ARG A 178 37.97 -24.13 16.78
CA ARG A 178 39.06 -23.15 16.95
C ARG A 178 39.01 -22.45 18.30
N LEU A 179 37.82 -22.17 18.81
CA LEU A 179 37.64 -21.56 20.14
C LEU A 179 38.04 -22.55 21.25
N ALA A 180 37.74 -23.84 21.09
CA ALA A 180 38.08 -24.88 22.08
C ALA A 180 39.60 -25.09 22.23
N VAL A 181 40.37 -24.84 21.18
CA VAL A 181 41.85 -24.95 21.19
C VAL A 181 42.53 -23.63 21.60
N ALA A 182 41.81 -22.50 21.54
CA ALA A 182 42.36 -21.19 21.88
C ALA A 182 42.62 -21.06 23.39
N GLU A 183 43.68 -20.33 23.75
CA GLU A 183 43.96 -20.02 25.16
C GLU A 183 42.80 -19.22 25.78
N PRO A 184 42.31 -19.64 26.96
CA PRO A 184 41.25 -18.92 27.68
C PRO A 184 41.63 -17.45 27.91
N GLU A 185 40.64 -16.56 27.79
CA GLU A 185 40.78 -15.10 27.99
C GLU A 185 41.71 -14.35 27.01
N SER A 186 42.33 -15.05 26.06
CA SER A 186 43.14 -14.42 25.01
C SER A 186 42.31 -13.46 24.15
N ALA A 187 42.96 -12.46 23.54
CA ALA A 187 42.31 -11.56 22.58
C ALA A 187 41.71 -12.33 21.38
N LEU A 188 42.38 -13.42 20.97
CA LEU A 188 41.90 -14.31 19.91
C LEU A 188 40.61 -15.04 20.34
N ALA A 189 40.57 -15.62 21.54
CA ALA A 189 39.38 -16.30 22.04
C ALA A 189 38.16 -15.37 22.10
N ARG A 190 38.34 -14.12 22.58
CA ARG A 190 37.28 -13.10 22.59
C ARG A 190 36.80 -12.74 21.18
N SER A 191 37.71 -12.60 20.23
CA SER A 191 37.35 -12.33 18.83
C SER A 191 36.61 -13.49 18.18
N LEU A 192 37.08 -14.73 18.38
CA LEU A 192 36.41 -15.94 17.88
C LEU A 192 35.02 -16.12 18.48
N GLN A 193 34.85 -15.86 19.78
CA GLN A 193 33.54 -15.86 20.43
C GLN A 193 32.60 -14.83 19.79
N GLY A 194 33.05 -13.60 19.58
CA GLY A 194 32.24 -12.57 18.93
C GLY A 194 31.80 -12.96 17.51
N ILE A 195 32.68 -13.60 16.73
CA ILE A 195 32.33 -14.10 15.40
C ILE A 195 31.33 -15.27 15.51
N LEU A 196 31.56 -16.21 16.43
CA LEU A 196 30.67 -17.34 16.68
C LEU A 196 29.25 -16.86 17.03
N ASP A 197 29.13 -15.86 17.91
CA ASP A 197 27.84 -15.29 18.31
C ASP A 197 27.11 -14.67 17.11
N ILE A 198 27.82 -13.97 16.23
CA ILE A 198 27.25 -13.40 15.00
C ILE A 198 26.77 -14.51 14.05
N GLN A 199 27.61 -15.51 13.78
CA GLN A 199 27.25 -16.59 12.85
C GLN A 199 26.11 -17.45 13.40
N SER A 200 26.07 -17.70 14.71
CA SER A 200 24.99 -18.44 15.37
C SER A 200 23.66 -17.69 15.26
N LYS A 201 23.66 -16.38 15.49
CA LYS A 201 22.46 -15.53 15.27
C LYS A 201 21.99 -15.54 13.82
N ARG A 202 22.92 -15.50 12.86
CA ARG A 202 22.57 -15.60 11.42
C ARG A 202 21.90 -16.94 11.10
N LEU A 203 22.40 -18.03 11.67
CA LEU A 203 21.83 -19.37 11.48
C LEU A 203 20.44 -19.47 12.10
N GLU A 204 20.26 -18.95 13.32
CA GLU A 204 18.95 -18.87 13.98
C GLU A 204 17.94 -18.07 13.13
N ASN A 205 18.35 -16.91 12.60
CA ASN A 205 17.52 -16.10 11.72
C ASN A 205 17.10 -16.84 10.45
N LEU A 206 17.99 -17.63 9.84
CA LEU A 206 17.64 -18.47 8.69
C LEU A 206 16.61 -19.54 9.06
N SER A 207 16.77 -20.19 10.21
CA SER A 207 15.81 -21.18 10.68
C SER A 207 14.43 -20.55 10.91
N ARG A 208 14.38 -19.38 11.55
CA ARG A 208 13.14 -18.63 11.75
C ARG A 208 12.50 -18.22 10.43
N ALA A 209 13.30 -17.74 9.47
CA ALA A 209 12.80 -17.36 8.14
C ALA A 209 12.19 -18.56 7.39
N GLN A 210 12.77 -19.76 7.53
CA GLN A 210 12.19 -20.99 6.97
C GLN A 210 10.85 -21.33 7.63
N SER A 211 10.77 -21.32 8.96
CA SER A 211 9.49 -21.56 9.65
C SER A 211 8.43 -20.52 9.28
N SER A 212 8.80 -19.24 9.17
CA SER A 212 7.87 -18.20 8.71
C SER A 212 7.40 -18.41 7.29
N LEU A 213 8.26 -18.94 6.41
CA LEU A 213 7.88 -19.26 5.03
C LEU A 213 6.81 -20.35 4.98
N GLU A 214 6.97 -21.42 5.77
CA GLU A 214 5.98 -22.50 5.88
C GLU A 214 4.64 -21.98 6.38
N VAL A 215 4.65 -21.10 7.40
CA VAL A 215 3.43 -20.46 7.89
C VAL A 215 2.80 -19.60 6.79
N ILE A 216 3.56 -18.74 6.12
CA ILE A 216 3.02 -17.87 5.07
C ILE A 216 2.40 -18.67 3.92
N ASP A 217 3.04 -19.76 3.49
CA ASP A 217 2.49 -20.58 2.41
C ASP A 217 1.17 -21.26 2.81
N ALA A 218 1.09 -21.77 4.05
CA ALA A 218 -0.14 -22.32 4.61
C ALA A 218 -1.24 -21.25 4.76
N GLU A 219 -0.89 -20.02 5.14
CA GLU A 219 -1.83 -18.90 5.22
C GLU A 219 -2.35 -18.48 3.84
N LEU A 220 -1.48 -18.45 2.83
CA LEU A 220 -1.88 -18.19 1.44
C LEU A 220 -2.85 -19.26 0.94
N GLU A 221 -2.53 -20.55 1.15
CA GLU A 221 -3.42 -21.65 0.78
C GLU A 221 -4.76 -21.56 1.53
N ARG A 222 -4.74 -21.29 2.83
CA ARG A 222 -5.96 -21.14 3.63
C ARG A 222 -6.87 -20.04 3.07
N ILE A 223 -6.31 -18.88 2.71
CA ILE A 223 -7.06 -17.76 2.12
C ILE A 223 -7.69 -18.18 0.78
N GLU A 224 -6.94 -18.85 -0.07
CA GLU A 224 -7.44 -19.36 -1.36
C GLU A 224 -8.63 -20.32 -1.14
N GLN A 225 -8.52 -21.27 -0.20
CA GLN A 225 -9.60 -22.19 0.13
C GLN A 225 -10.82 -21.49 0.74
N GLN A 226 -10.62 -20.48 1.59
CA GLN A 226 -11.70 -19.69 2.18
C GLN A 226 -12.49 -18.92 1.11
N VAL A 227 -11.81 -18.28 0.16
CA VAL A 227 -12.49 -17.56 -0.93
C VAL A 227 -13.22 -18.53 -1.85
N GLN A 228 -12.63 -19.69 -2.13
CA GLN A 228 -13.30 -20.74 -2.89
C GLN A 228 -14.60 -21.20 -2.20
N LEU A 229 -14.57 -21.45 -0.89
CA LEU A 229 -15.75 -21.82 -0.12
C LEU A 229 -16.83 -20.73 -0.18
N ILE A 230 -16.45 -19.46 0.03
CA ILE A 230 -17.37 -18.31 -0.09
C ILE A 230 -18.04 -18.28 -1.46
N ARG A 231 -17.29 -18.53 -2.53
CA ARG A 231 -17.82 -18.56 -3.90
C ARG A 231 -18.82 -19.70 -4.09
N GLU A 232 -18.49 -20.90 -3.63
CA GLU A 232 -19.36 -22.08 -3.72
C GLU A 232 -20.68 -21.85 -2.97
N GLU A 233 -20.61 -21.22 -1.80
CA GLU A 233 -21.78 -20.93 -0.98
C GLU A 233 -22.59 -19.76 -1.52
N ALA A 234 -21.96 -18.75 -2.11
CA ALA A 234 -22.66 -17.67 -2.82
C ALA A 234 -23.43 -18.19 -4.06
N ALA A 235 -22.98 -19.30 -4.65
CA ALA A 235 -23.68 -19.94 -5.75
C ALA A 235 -24.90 -20.76 -5.29
N VAL A 236 -24.85 -21.33 -4.07
CA VAL A 236 -25.92 -22.17 -3.50
C VAL A 236 -26.95 -21.34 -2.71
N THR A 237 -26.50 -20.36 -1.94
CA THR A 237 -27.33 -19.53 -1.07
C THR A 237 -27.37 -18.10 -1.59
N THR A 238 -28.57 -17.63 -1.91
CA THR A 238 -28.81 -16.25 -2.36
C THR A 238 -29.06 -15.29 -1.18
N SER A 239 -28.96 -15.76 0.07
CA SER A 239 -29.21 -14.94 1.26
C SER A 239 -28.04 -13.98 1.55
N PRO A 240 -28.26 -12.66 1.46
CA PRO A 240 -27.19 -11.67 1.68
C PRO A 240 -26.59 -11.72 3.09
N ASP A 241 -27.39 -12.04 4.11
CA ASP A 241 -26.97 -12.05 5.52
C ASP A 241 -26.03 -13.22 5.85
N ALA A 242 -26.27 -14.39 5.27
CA ALA A 242 -25.42 -15.57 5.46
C ALA A 242 -24.03 -15.36 4.82
N LEU A 243 -23.97 -14.65 3.68
CA LEU A 243 -22.72 -14.31 3.03
C LEU A 243 -21.93 -13.26 3.82
N SER A 244 -22.60 -12.23 4.35
CA SER A 244 -21.96 -11.19 5.17
C SER A 244 -21.35 -11.78 6.44
N SER A 245 -22.08 -12.60 7.19
CA SER A 245 -21.56 -13.23 8.43
C SER A 245 -20.31 -14.10 8.19
N ARG A 246 -20.24 -14.81 7.05
CA ARG A 246 -19.06 -15.58 6.65
C ARG A 246 -17.87 -14.69 6.29
N LEU A 247 -18.14 -13.60 5.59
CA LEU A 247 -17.13 -12.61 5.24
C LEU A 247 -16.57 -11.90 6.48
N ASP A 248 -17.42 -11.63 7.48
CA ASP A 248 -16.99 -11.09 8.78
C ASP A 248 -16.10 -12.09 9.53
N ALA A 249 -16.47 -13.39 9.55
CA ALA A 249 -15.66 -14.43 10.16
C ALA A 249 -14.28 -14.57 9.49
N VAL A 250 -14.23 -14.50 8.16
CA VAL A 250 -12.96 -14.49 7.42
C VAL A 250 -12.15 -13.26 7.78
N THR A 251 -12.76 -12.07 7.79
CA THR A 251 -12.08 -10.81 8.15
C THR A 251 -11.50 -10.84 9.57
N ALA A 252 -12.18 -11.49 10.52
CA ALA A 252 -11.66 -11.71 11.87
C ALA A 252 -10.38 -12.57 11.85
N THR A 253 -10.36 -13.69 11.12
CA THR A 253 -9.16 -14.53 10.99
C THR A 253 -8.02 -13.82 10.26
N LEU A 254 -8.34 -13.01 9.25
CA LEU A 254 -7.36 -12.20 8.52
C LEU A 254 -6.71 -11.12 9.40
N SER A 255 -7.44 -10.62 10.39
CA SER A 255 -6.91 -9.65 11.36
C SER A 255 -5.87 -10.28 12.28
N GLU A 256 -6.03 -11.56 12.62
CA GLU A 256 -5.03 -12.34 13.34
C GLU A 256 -3.77 -12.57 12.50
N THR A 257 -3.92 -12.98 11.23
CA THR A 257 -2.80 -13.13 10.29
C THR A 257 -2.07 -11.80 10.06
N SER A 258 -2.80 -10.68 9.93
CA SER A 258 -2.20 -9.35 9.84
C SER A 258 -1.35 -9.03 11.07
N ARG A 259 -1.90 -9.25 12.27
CA ARG A 259 -1.17 -9.01 13.52
C ARG A 259 0.07 -9.89 13.64
N TRP A 260 -0.03 -11.15 13.23
CA TRP A 260 1.12 -12.05 13.18
C TRP A 260 2.20 -11.53 12.22
N MET A 261 1.81 -11.04 11.05
CA MET A 261 2.75 -10.40 10.11
C MET A 261 3.39 -9.15 10.69
N ASP A 262 2.63 -8.32 11.42
CA ASP A 262 3.12 -7.10 12.06
C ASP A 262 4.14 -7.42 13.16
N GLN A 263 3.88 -8.46 13.97
CA GLN A 263 4.84 -8.94 14.98
C GLN A 263 6.16 -9.44 14.37
N HIS A 264 6.14 -9.87 13.12
CA HIS A 264 7.30 -10.39 12.40
C HIS A 264 7.80 -9.43 11.31
N ALA A 265 7.34 -8.16 11.31
CA ALA A 265 7.65 -7.17 10.27
C ALA A 265 9.16 -6.85 10.17
N GLU A 266 9.90 -6.95 11.28
CA GLU A 266 11.37 -6.80 11.30
C GLU A 266 12.07 -7.74 10.31
N PHE A 267 11.48 -8.92 10.06
CA PHE A 267 12.03 -9.93 9.15
C PHE A 267 11.53 -9.79 7.70
N PHE A 268 10.34 -9.21 7.51
CA PHE A 268 9.67 -9.16 6.20
C PHE A 268 9.96 -7.91 5.38
N GLY A 269 10.64 -6.91 5.97
CA GLY A 269 10.90 -5.64 5.31
C GLY A 269 9.60 -4.85 5.09
N SER A 270 9.59 -3.57 5.45
CA SER A 270 8.41 -2.71 5.27
C SER A 270 8.20 -2.32 3.79
N ILE A 271 7.86 -3.28 2.94
CA ILE A 271 7.67 -3.04 1.50
C ILE A 271 6.32 -2.35 1.23
N ILE A 272 5.36 -2.45 2.15
CA ILE A 272 4.06 -1.80 2.08
C ILE A 272 3.85 -1.07 3.41
N GLY A 273 4.07 0.25 3.43
CA GLY A 273 4.03 1.06 4.65
C GLY A 273 2.75 0.86 5.46
N GLU A 274 2.93 0.64 6.76
CA GLU A 274 1.88 0.35 7.75
C GLU A 274 0.81 1.45 7.85
N ASP A 275 1.17 2.69 7.48
CA ASP A 275 0.32 3.89 7.61
C ASP A 275 -0.84 3.96 6.60
N ASP A 276 -0.83 3.19 5.52
CA ASP A 276 -1.91 3.20 4.51
C ASP A 276 -3.04 2.20 4.82
N VAL A 277 -2.83 1.30 5.80
CA VAL A 277 -3.64 0.07 5.98
C VAL A 277 -4.94 0.29 6.75
N MET A 278 -4.96 1.26 7.67
CA MET A 278 -6.11 1.45 8.58
C MET A 278 -6.84 2.79 8.37
N GLY A 279 -6.35 3.59 7.43
CA GLY A 279 -6.83 4.94 7.14
C GLY A 279 -8.01 5.00 6.18
N GLY A 280 -8.93 4.03 6.19
CA GLY A 280 -10.25 4.17 5.56
C GLY A 280 -10.27 4.66 4.10
N ALA A 281 -9.19 4.45 3.34
CA ALA A 281 -9.24 4.59 1.90
C ALA A 281 -10.09 3.43 1.41
N VAL A 282 -11.40 3.68 1.32
CA VAL A 282 -12.34 2.84 0.59
C VAL A 282 -11.66 2.53 -0.73
N LEU A 283 -11.11 1.32 -0.86
CA LEU A 283 -10.58 0.89 -2.15
C LEU A 283 -11.85 0.75 -2.99
N THR A 284 -12.08 1.79 -3.80
CA THR A 284 -13.25 1.93 -4.67
C THR A 284 -13.25 0.87 -5.79
N GLY A 285 -12.22 0.01 -5.83
CA GLY A 285 -12.18 -1.21 -6.62
C GLY A 285 -11.08 -2.16 -6.13
N LEU A 286 -11.27 -3.45 -6.40
CA LEU A 286 -10.26 -4.48 -6.17
C LEU A 286 -9.01 -4.14 -7.00
N PRO A 287 -7.79 -4.20 -6.43
CA PRO A 287 -6.56 -3.94 -7.17
C PRO A 287 -6.41 -4.89 -8.36
N GLU A 288 -6.53 -4.36 -9.58
CA GLU A 288 -6.50 -5.20 -10.78
C GLU A 288 -5.07 -5.68 -11.06
N PRO A 289 -4.87 -6.98 -11.38
CA PRO A 289 -3.58 -7.46 -11.86
C PRO A 289 -3.21 -6.77 -13.19
N PRO A 290 -1.93 -6.46 -13.45
CA PRO A 290 -1.50 -5.91 -14.74
C PRO A 290 -2.02 -6.75 -15.92
N SER A 291 -2.62 -6.07 -16.89
CA SER A 291 -3.15 -6.72 -18.09
C SER A 291 -2.00 -7.32 -18.92
N THR A 292 -2.16 -8.59 -19.32
CA THR A 292 -1.30 -9.17 -20.36
C THR A 292 -1.49 -8.35 -21.64
N PRO A 293 -0.42 -7.91 -22.34
CA PRO A 293 -0.57 -7.14 -23.57
C PRO A 293 -1.47 -7.89 -24.54
N LYS A 294 -2.58 -7.25 -24.92
CA LYS A 294 -3.56 -7.80 -25.85
C LYS A 294 -2.82 -8.11 -27.16
N PRO A 295 -2.88 -9.33 -27.71
CA PRO A 295 -2.25 -9.61 -28.99
C PRO A 295 -2.77 -8.61 -30.03
N PRO A 296 -1.89 -8.10 -30.91
CA PRO A 296 -2.27 -7.10 -31.89
C PRO A 296 -3.46 -7.61 -32.71
N PRO A 297 -4.45 -6.74 -33.02
CA PRO A 297 -5.61 -7.15 -33.79
C PRO A 297 -5.13 -7.80 -35.10
N PRO A 298 -5.72 -8.93 -35.52
CA PRO A 298 -5.35 -9.57 -36.77
C PRO A 298 -5.45 -8.55 -37.91
N PRO A 299 -4.48 -8.52 -38.83
CA PRO A 299 -4.49 -7.56 -39.93
C PRO A 299 -5.82 -7.65 -40.66
N ARG A 300 -6.52 -6.51 -40.77
CA ARG A 300 -7.77 -6.40 -41.55
C ARG A 300 -7.49 -6.99 -42.93
N GLN A 301 -8.09 -8.15 -43.22
CA GLN A 301 -8.11 -8.68 -44.57
C GLN A 301 -8.77 -7.62 -45.45
N LYS A 302 -7.98 -6.98 -46.31
CA LYS A 302 -8.49 -6.15 -47.39
C LYS A 302 -9.37 -7.07 -48.23
N GLN A 303 -10.69 -6.88 -48.16
CA GLN A 303 -11.60 -7.40 -49.16
C GLN A 303 -11.13 -6.85 -50.49
N ARG A 304 -10.52 -7.72 -51.30
CA ARG A 304 -10.31 -7.46 -52.73
C ARG A 304 -11.70 -7.45 -53.35
N GLN A 305 -12.15 -6.27 -53.76
CA GLN A 305 -13.09 -6.13 -54.86
C GLN A 305 -12.35 -6.38 -56.16
#